data_AF-A0A4U1C493-F1
#
_entry.id   AF-A0A4U1C493-F1
#
_cell.length_a   1.000
_cell.length_b   1.000
_cell.length_c   1.000
_cell.angle_alpha   90.00
_cell.angle_beta   90.00
_cell.angle_gamma   90.00
#
_symmetry.space_group_name_H-M   'P 1'
#
loop_
_entity.id
_entity.type
_entity.pdbx_description
1 polymer ?
#
loop_
_entity_poly.entity_id
_entity_poly.type
_entity_poly.pdbx_seq_one_letter_code
_entity_poly.pdbx_strand_id
1 'polypeptide(L)'
;MAQVDQIRNQLINKILSIRNTEFLIALDHLISSGEMKKEVIEFTKEQELMIKMSEEDIINGRTTNHNQFMENTTEWLKQKKG
;
A
#
# COMPACT_ATOMS: atom_id res chain seq x y z
N MET A 1 14.42 11.84 8.39
CA MET A 1 13.80 10.59 7.91
C MET A 1 14.36 9.39 8.67
N ALA A 2 15.62 8.98 8.47
CA ALA A 2 16.21 7.78 9.09
C ALA A 2 16.04 7.63 10.62
N GLN A 3 16.23 8.70 11.40
CA GLN A 3 16.10 8.63 12.87
C GLN A 3 14.65 8.41 13.35
N VAL A 4 13.68 9.03 12.65
CA VAL A 4 12.26 8.85 12.95
C VAL A 4 11.81 7.44 12.58
N ASP A 5 12.27 6.93 11.44
CA ASP A 5 11.95 5.58 10.99
C ASP A 5 12.56 4.51 11.93
N GLN A 6 13.76 4.75 12.45
CA GLN A 6 14.37 3.90 13.48
C GLN A 6 13.52 3.86 14.76
N ILE A 7 12.99 5.01 15.20
CA ILE A 7 12.11 5.09 16.38
C ILE A 7 10.82 4.30 16.15
N ARG A 8 10.19 4.45 14.98
CA ARG A 8 8.96 3.71 14.62
C ARG A 8 9.19 2.20 14.63
N ASN A 9 10.27 1.73 13.99
CA ASN A 9 10.60 0.31 13.93
C ASN A 9 10.86 -0.29 15.32
N GLN A 10 11.55 0.45 16.20
CA GLN A 10 11.75 0.03 17.59
C GLN A 10 10.45 -0.04 18.38
N LEU A 11 9.53 0.89 18.16
CA LEU A 11 8.21 0.88 18.81
C LEU A 11 7.36 -0.31 18.33
N ILE A 12 7.34 -0.60 17.03
CA ILE A 12 6.64 -1.77 16.47
C ILE A 12 7.14 -3.06 17.14
N ASN A 13 8.45 -3.25 17.23
CA ASN A 13 9.02 -4.44 17.87
C ASN A 13 8.62 -4.57 19.35
N LYS A 14 8.56 -3.45 20.09
CA LYS A 14 8.11 -3.44 21.49
C LYS A 14 6.62 -3.80 21.60
N ILE A 15 5.78 -3.24 20.74
CA ILE A 15 4.34 -3.55 20.68
C ILE A 15 4.11 -5.04 20.41
N LEU A 16 4.82 -5.61 19.43
CA LEU A 16 4.72 -7.04 19.09
C LEU A 16 5.15 -7.97 20.23
N SER A 17 5.99 -7.49 21.17
CA SER A 17 6.45 -8.29 22.31
C SER A 17 5.47 -8.27 23.50
N ILE A 18 4.51 -7.35 23.52
CA ILE A 18 3.55 -7.21 24.62
C ILE A 18 2.47 -8.29 24.52
N ARG A 19 2.27 -9.01 25.63
CA ARG A 19 1.21 -10.03 25.77
C ARG A 19 0.04 -9.57 26.63
N ASN A 20 0.19 -8.46 27.35
CA ASN A 20 -0.83 -7.95 28.25
C ASN A 20 -1.89 -7.19 27.44
N THR A 21 -3.12 -7.71 27.43
CA THR A 21 -4.23 -7.17 26.66
C THR A 21 -4.69 -5.80 27.16
N GLU A 22 -4.78 -5.61 28.48
CA GLU A 22 -5.16 -4.31 29.07
C GLU A 22 -4.17 -3.22 28.71
N PHE A 23 -2.88 -3.55 28.65
CA PHE A 23 -1.84 -2.62 28.22
C PHE A 23 -2.01 -2.23 26.75
N LEU A 24 -2.30 -3.19 25.87
CA LEU A 24 -2.54 -2.91 24.44
C LEU A 24 -3.77 -2.02 24.25
N ILE A 25 -4.84 -2.26 25.02
CA ILE A 25 -6.06 -1.44 24.99
C ILE A 25 -5.75 0.00 25.45
N ALA A 26 -5.04 0.16 26.57
CA ALA A 26 -4.65 1.48 27.06
C ALA A 26 -3.73 2.23 26.07
N LEU A 27 -2.83 1.50 25.41
CA LEU A 27 -1.95 2.04 24.37
C LEU A 27 -2.73 2.50 23.14
N ASP A 28 -3.72 1.73 22.69
CA ASP A 28 -4.59 2.10 21.57
C ASP A 28 -5.38 3.39 21.85
N HIS A 29 -5.96 3.50 23.06
CA HIS A 29 -6.63 4.72 23.51
C HIS A 29 -5.68 5.93 23.58
N LEU A 30 -4.45 5.71 24.07
CA LEU A 30 -3.43 6.77 24.15
C LEU A 30 -3.05 7.28 22.75
N ILE A 31 -2.82 6.38 21.80
CA ILE A 31 -2.45 6.76 20.42
C ILE A 31 -3.62 7.45 19.72
N SER A 32 -4.84 6.95 19.92
CA SER A 32 -6.06 7.50 19.33
C SER A 32 -6.47 8.86 19.88
N SER A 33 -6.07 9.18 21.12
CA SER A 33 -6.31 10.50 21.74
C SER A 33 -5.28 11.56 21.35
N GLY A 34 -4.15 11.17 20.77
CA GLY A 34 -3.22 12.11 20.16
C GLY A 34 -3.82 12.70 18.89
N GLU A 35 -3.66 14.01 18.67
CA GLU A 35 -3.90 14.61 17.36
C GLU A 35 -2.91 14.00 16.36
N MET A 36 -3.31 12.89 15.73
CA MET A 36 -2.75 12.51 14.46
C MET A 36 -3.20 13.59 13.49
N LYS A 37 -2.29 14.53 13.17
CA LYS A 37 -2.38 15.20 11.87
C LYS A 37 -2.44 14.06 10.87
N LYS A 38 -3.65 13.76 10.38
CA LYS A 38 -3.86 13.02 9.15
C LYS A 38 -3.06 13.82 8.14
N GLU A 39 -1.83 13.40 7.87
CA GLU A 39 -1.21 13.73 6.60
C GLU A 39 -2.15 13.12 5.59
N VAL A 40 -3.06 13.94 5.07
CA VAL A 40 -3.81 13.63 3.88
C VAL A 40 -2.72 13.48 2.83
N ILE A 41 -2.38 12.23 2.52
CA ILE A 41 -1.44 11.94 1.44
C ILE A 41 -2.18 12.31 0.17
N GLU A 42 -1.93 13.52 -0.32
CA GLU A 42 -2.46 13.97 -1.60
C GLU A 42 -1.78 13.18 -2.73
N PHE A 43 -2.57 12.83 -3.74
CA PHE A 43 -2.01 12.21 -4.93
C PHE A 43 -1.12 13.21 -5.67
N THR A 44 -0.04 12.73 -6.27
CA THR A 44 0.69 13.53 -7.24
C THR A 44 -0.12 13.66 -8.53
N LYS A 45 0.18 14.66 -9.36
CA LYS A 45 -0.49 14.86 -10.66
C LYS A 45 -0.39 13.63 -11.55
N GLU A 46 0.74 12.92 -11.49
CA GLU A 46 0.98 11.69 -12.26
C GLU A 46 0.10 10.54 -11.77
N GLN A 47 -0.13 10.44 -10.46
CA GLN A 47 -1.01 9.43 -9.89
C GLN A 47 -2.47 9.70 -10.24
N GLU A 48 -2.92 10.95 -10.17
CA GLU A 48 -4.25 11.35 -10.64
C GLU A 48 -4.43 11.06 -12.14
N LEU A 49 -3.41 11.35 -12.95
CA LEU A 49 -3.43 11.06 -14.38
C LEU A 49 -3.53 9.55 -14.64
N MET A 50 -2.76 8.73 -13.92
CA MET A 50 -2.80 7.27 -14.03
C MET A 50 -4.21 6.73 -13.75
N ILE A 51 -4.88 7.25 -12.72
CA ILE A 51 -6.25 6.85 -12.39
C ILE A 51 -7.21 7.23 -13.52
N LYS A 52 -7.14 8.46 -14.04
CA LYS A 52 -7.98 8.92 -15.16
C LYS A 52 -7.79 8.06 -16.41
N MET A 53 -6.55 7.70 -16.73
CA MET A 53 -6.25 6.80 -17.84
C MET A 53 -6.87 5.41 -17.62
N SER A 54 -6.78 4.88 -16.39
CA SER A 54 -7.42 3.61 -16.04
C SER A 54 -8.94 3.65 -16.17
N GLU A 55 -9.58 4.75 -15.76
CA GLU A 55 -11.03 4.94 -15.92
C GLU A 55 -11.41 4.97 -17.40
N GLU A 56 -10.62 5.67 -18.22
CA GLU A 56 -10.81 5.73 -19.66
C GLU A 56 -10.68 4.34 -20.32
N ASP A 57 -9.70 3.54 -19.88
CA ASP A 57 -9.51 2.17 -20.36
C ASP A 57 -10.69 1.27 -20.00
N ILE A 58 -11.28 1.43 -18.80
CA ILE A 58 -12.48 0.70 -18.39
C ILE A 58 -13.69 1.09 -19.25
N ILE A 59 -13.92 2.40 -19.44
CA ILE A 59 -15.05 2.91 -20.24
C ILE A 59 -14.98 2.42 -21.69
N ASN A 60 -13.77 2.40 -22.27
CA ASN A 60 -13.57 1.98 -23.65
C ASN A 60 -13.34 0.47 -23.81
N GLY A 61 -13.48 -0.32 -22.74
CA GLY A 61 -13.29 -1.77 -22.79
C GLY A 61 -11.86 -2.21 -23.12
N ARG A 62 -10.86 -1.35 -22.91
CA ARG A 62 -9.42 -1.65 -23.07
C ARG A 62 -8.86 -2.39 -21.85
N THR A 63 -9.67 -3.29 -21.28
CA THR A 63 -9.31 -4.12 -20.15
C THR A 63 -9.12 -5.56 -20.61
N THR A 64 -8.20 -6.29 -20.01
CA THR A 64 -8.03 -7.72 -20.23
C THR A 64 -8.27 -8.48 -18.94
N ASN A 65 -8.77 -9.71 -19.04
CA ASN A 65 -8.89 -10.56 -17.85
C ASN A 65 -7.51 -11.08 -17.44
N HIS A 66 -7.37 -11.41 -16.15
CA HIS A 66 -6.09 -11.84 -15.59
C HIS A 66 -5.53 -13.09 -16.28
N ASN A 67 -6.36 -14.09 -16.57
CA ASN A 67 -5.92 -15.35 -17.17
C ASN A 67 -5.33 -15.14 -18.57
N GLN A 68 -5.98 -14.33 -19.40
CA GLN A 68 -5.51 -13.98 -20.74
C GLN A 68 -4.21 -13.17 -20.69
N PHE A 69 -4.11 -12.22 -19.75
CA PHE A 69 -2.87 -11.48 -19.54
C PHE A 69 -1.70 -12.40 -19.17
N MET A 70 -1.94 -13.36 -18.28
CA MET A 70 -0.94 -14.32 -17.83
C MET A 70 -0.51 -15.28 -18.96
N GLU A 71 -1.45 -15.73 -19.78
CA GLU A 71 -1.17 -16.55 -20.96
C GLU A 71 -0.28 -15.80 -21.95
N ASN A 72 -0.67 -14.59 -22.34
CA ASN A 72 0.08 -13.73 -23.26
C ASN A 72 1.49 -13.42 -22.73
N THR A 73 1.61 -13.16 -21.42
CA THR A 73 2.90 -12.91 -20.77
C THR A 73 3.80 -14.15 -20.80
N THR A 74 3.21 -15.33 -20.56
CA THR A 74 3.94 -16.60 -20.60
C THR A 74 4.46 -16.90 -22.00
N GLU A 75 3.66 -16.68 -23.03
CA GLU A 75 4.08 -16.84 -24.43
C GLU A 75 5.18 -15.86 -24.82
N TRP A 76 5.03 -14.58 -24.46
CA TRP A 76 6.07 -13.57 -24.69
C TRP A 76 7.40 -13.93 -24.02
N LEU A 77 7.36 -14.43 -22.78
CA LEU A 77 8.56 -14.89 -22.06
C LEU A 77 9.25 -16.08 -22.75
N LYS A 78 8.49 -17.00 -23.35
CA LYS A 78 9.04 -18.12 -24.12
C LYS A 78 9.75 -17.61 -25.39
N GLN A 79 9.14 -16.66 -26.10
CA GLN A 79 9.72 -16.06 -27.31
C GLN A 79 10.98 -15.23 -27.04
N LYS A 80 11.11 -14.63 -25.86
CA LYS A 80 12.31 -13.90 -25.43
C LYS A 80 13.46 -14.79 -24.95
N LYS A 81 13.19 -16.06 -24.66
CA LYS A 81 14.17 -17.04 -24.15
C LYS A 81 14.61 -18.08 -25.18
N GLY A 82 14.12 -17.99 -26.42
CA GLY A 82 14.61 -18.76 -27.58
C GLY A 82 15.45 -17.89 -28.49
#